data_AF-Q24DJ0-F1
#
_entry.id   AF-Q24DJ0-F1
#
_cell.length_a   1.000
_cell.length_b   1.000
_cell.length_c   1.000
_cell.angle_alpha   90.00
_cell.angle_beta   90.00
_cell.angle_gamma   90.00
#
_symmetry.space_group_name_H-M   'P 1'
#
loop_
_entity.id
_entity.type
_entity.pdbx_description
1 polymer ?
#
loop_
_entity_poly.entity_id
_entity_poly.type
_entity_poly.pdbx_seq_one_letter_code
_entity_poly.pdbx_strand_id
1 'polypeptide(L)'
;MALLGKTLKGRSTRPGGIPQKRNIKWRQLAKNQEEFDQLKQLAKMKREGLKARIKDEQKVVTFNKKKLITYWRKIMRIAKTEQLKNEIDIYSQNNQRELDSKEAFIQMLDKNLDEAEDQFQIALRNHLIHIENLMQLQEARMRGLAEEFNRDVNILETEFDLEREEMVKTHKTQLKELEDMIETVKEEDKKKTEEAQNEFSQFKEETKNKNLEETNVMKIILETKQTKYYTELEQMNSKFQSDTSNKVKDHQFYHAHNKNRKQEIDRYLRTISSKKAKIDLMKLKILQHCKEFNARNSALKKEKENISRNYHELKLKMQKFREEESRRLKELSNNSRNAVLKLREYCALGEKILKTAELCRRLETEKEKVLPFYESSVDEDQIPEQLKNEFEHLKKEDAEEYAYLNNFYKRYNKVLLDKLAIEKQKENLQRDNQLLKSLLKQYLDGISLNDDVLKNENNPLLVVNHKFNLGKMPVEKIENKTVIEGVFEVRNTSHQLQGQRAPPFQ
;
A
#
# COMPACT_ATOMS: atom_id res chain seq x y z
N MET A 1 -65.48 6.61 8.52
CA MET A 1 -66.78 6.06 8.10
C MET A 1 -67.74 7.21 7.79
N ALA A 2 -68.50 7.03 6.70
CA ALA A 2 -69.79 7.63 6.36
C ALA A 2 -69.91 9.17 6.21
N LEU A 3 -70.27 9.55 4.99
CA LEU A 3 -70.80 10.85 4.58
C LEU A 3 -72.00 11.27 5.45
N LEU A 4 -72.14 12.57 5.72
CA LEU A 4 -73.45 13.15 6.01
C LEU A 4 -73.78 14.24 4.99
N GLY A 5 -74.85 13.98 4.25
CA GLY A 5 -75.28 14.72 3.07
C GLY A 5 -75.97 16.05 3.34
N LYS A 6 -75.92 16.84 2.27
CA LYS A 6 -76.75 17.97 1.84
C LYS A 6 -78.06 18.17 2.63
N THR A 7 -78.19 19.30 3.33
CA THR A 7 -79.51 19.84 3.70
C THR A 7 -80.09 20.62 2.52
N LEU A 8 -81.09 20.02 1.89
CA LEU A 8 -81.99 20.64 0.92
C LEU A 8 -82.57 21.95 1.46
N LYS A 9 -82.34 23.05 0.74
CA LYS A 9 -82.94 24.37 0.96
C LYS A 9 -84.40 24.33 0.47
N GLY A 10 -85.25 23.62 1.21
CA GLY A 10 -86.69 23.54 0.95
C GLY A 10 -87.38 24.85 1.32
N ARG A 11 -87.60 25.70 0.32
CA ARG A 11 -88.46 26.87 0.36
C ARG A 11 -89.92 26.40 0.46
N SER A 12 -90.44 26.16 1.65
CA SER A 12 -91.87 25.97 1.85
C SER A 12 -92.58 27.32 1.74
N THR A 13 -93.16 27.55 0.57
CA THR A 13 -94.16 28.58 0.31
C THR A 13 -95.34 28.39 1.26
N ARG A 14 -95.52 29.29 2.24
CA ARG A 14 -96.79 29.38 2.96
C ARG A 14 -97.80 30.10 2.05
N PRO A 15 -98.93 29.48 1.68
CA PRO A 15 -100.04 30.15 1.06
C PRO A 15 -100.76 30.94 2.16
N GLY A 16 -100.94 32.25 1.96
CA GLY A 16 -101.61 33.07 2.96
C GLY A 16 -101.14 34.51 2.87
N GLY A 17 -101.46 35.16 1.75
CA GLY A 17 -101.46 36.61 1.70
C GLY A 17 -102.34 37.13 2.84
N ILE A 18 -101.80 38.05 3.63
CA ILE A 18 -102.55 38.74 4.68
C ILE A 18 -103.70 39.47 3.97
N PRO A 19 -104.99 39.13 4.22
CA PRO A 19 -106.09 39.83 3.58
C PRO A 19 -106.05 41.30 3.98
N GLN A 20 -106.29 42.20 3.01
CA GLN A 20 -106.44 43.63 3.27
C GLN A 20 -107.50 43.84 4.36
N LYS A 21 -107.08 44.29 5.54
CA LYS A 21 -108.00 44.71 6.61
C LYS A 21 -108.78 45.92 6.11
N ARG A 22 -110.06 45.71 5.75
CA ARG A 22 -111.03 46.80 5.68
C ARG A 22 -111.08 47.46 7.05
N ASN A 23 -110.67 48.72 7.14
CA ASN A 23 -110.81 49.55 8.34
C ASN A 23 -112.29 49.90 8.54
N ILE A 24 -113.08 48.93 9.01
CA ILE A 24 -114.42 49.18 9.51
C ILE A 24 -114.25 49.73 10.92
N LYS A 25 -114.35 51.06 11.05
CA LYS A 25 -114.46 51.72 12.35
C LYS A 25 -115.83 51.40 12.94
N TRP A 26 -115.92 50.33 13.72
CA TRP A 26 -117.06 50.11 14.61
C TRP A 26 -117.06 51.21 15.67
N ARG A 27 -117.88 52.25 15.46
CA ARG A 27 -118.21 53.21 16.51
C ARG A 27 -119.18 52.49 17.45
N GLN A 28 -118.66 51.79 18.46
CA GLN A 28 -119.47 51.40 19.60
C GLN A 28 -119.92 52.70 20.27
N LEU A 29 -121.21 53.03 20.11
CA LEU A 29 -121.87 54.05 20.93
C LEU A 29 -121.84 53.53 22.37
N ALA A 30 -120.85 53.96 23.14
CA ALA A 30 -120.90 53.86 24.59
C ALA A 30 -122.01 54.80 25.06
N LYS A 31 -123.20 54.25 25.33
CA LYS A 31 -124.22 54.97 26.10
C LYS A 31 -123.90 54.70 27.58
N ASN A 32 -122.95 55.48 28.10
CA ASN A 32 -122.53 55.68 29.50
C ASN A 32 -121.02 55.49 29.70
N GLN A 33 -120.39 56.47 30.37
CA GLN A 33 -118.96 56.54 30.68
C GLN A 33 -118.46 55.33 31.49
N GLU A 34 -119.33 54.78 32.35
CA GLU A 34 -119.00 53.67 33.26
C GLU A 34 -118.72 52.36 32.52
N GLU A 35 -119.45 52.03 31.44
CA GLU A 35 -119.24 50.78 30.69
C GLU A 35 -117.90 50.79 29.92
N PHE A 36 -117.46 51.96 29.44
CA PHE A 36 -116.17 52.11 28.78
C PHE A 36 -115.01 51.91 29.77
N ASP A 37 -115.13 52.49 30.97
CA ASP A 37 -114.12 52.32 32.02
C ASP A 37 -114.08 50.88 32.54
N GLN A 38 -115.23 50.20 32.64
CA GLN A 38 -115.29 48.77 32.97
C GLN A 38 -114.62 47.90 31.89
N LEU A 39 -114.92 48.11 30.60
CA LEU A 39 -114.27 47.36 29.51
C LEU A 39 -112.77 47.62 29.43
N LYS A 40 -112.33 48.86 29.70
CA LYS A 40 -110.92 49.24 29.75
C LYS A 40 -110.20 48.60 30.94
N GLN A 41 -110.85 48.53 32.11
CA GLN A 41 -110.34 47.80 33.28
C GLN A 41 -110.26 46.30 33.00
N LEU A 42 -111.28 45.71 32.38
CA LEU A 42 -111.31 44.28 32.05
C LEU A 42 -110.26 43.92 30.99
N ALA A 43 -110.03 44.79 30.00
CA ALA A 43 -108.95 44.65 29.04
C ALA A 43 -107.56 44.82 29.69
N LYS A 44 -107.41 45.75 30.65
CA LYS A 44 -106.18 45.93 31.43
C LYS A 44 -105.88 44.68 32.28
N MET A 45 -106.88 44.16 32.98
CA MET A 45 -106.80 42.92 33.76
C MET A 45 -106.42 41.71 32.89
N LYS A 46 -107.03 41.57 31.69
CA LYS A 46 -106.66 40.52 30.73
C LYS A 46 -105.22 40.69 30.22
N ARG A 47 -104.78 41.92 29.93
CA ARG A 47 -103.41 42.21 29.50
C ARG A 47 -102.40 41.93 30.59
N GLU A 48 -102.72 42.25 31.84
CA GLU A 48 -101.90 41.95 33.01
C GLU A 48 -101.83 40.45 33.28
N GLY A 49 -102.94 39.72 33.15
CA GLY A 49 -102.97 38.26 33.23
C GLY A 49 -102.14 37.57 32.14
N LEU A 50 -102.18 38.07 30.89
CA LEU A 50 -101.30 37.58 29.81
C LEU A 50 -99.83 37.91 30.08
N LYS A 51 -99.52 39.12 30.58
CA LYS A 51 -98.15 39.48 30.98
C LYS A 51 -97.64 38.60 32.13
N ALA A 52 -98.49 38.23 33.08
CA ALA A 52 -98.14 37.32 34.17
C ALA A 52 -97.82 35.91 33.63
N ARG A 53 -98.67 35.36 32.76
CA ARG A 53 -98.41 34.07 32.10
C ARG A 53 -97.11 34.07 31.28
N ILE A 54 -96.85 35.13 30.52
CA ILE A 54 -95.59 35.26 29.77
C ILE A 54 -94.39 35.32 30.71
N LYS A 55 -94.48 36.04 31.85
CA LYS A 55 -93.41 36.06 32.86
C LYS A 55 -93.18 34.67 33.47
N ASP A 56 -94.24 33.93 33.74
CA ASP A 56 -94.12 32.59 34.32
C ASP A 56 -93.58 31.58 33.31
N GLU A 57 -94.00 31.66 32.03
CA GLU A 57 -93.37 30.91 30.94
C GLU A 57 -91.89 31.27 30.78
N GLN A 58 -91.52 32.56 30.87
CA GLN A 58 -90.12 32.98 30.84
C GLN A 58 -89.31 32.42 32.01
N LYS A 59 -89.89 32.34 33.22
CA LYS A 59 -89.24 31.69 34.37
C LYS A 59 -89.03 30.19 34.12
N VAL A 60 -90.03 29.50 33.55
CA VAL A 60 -89.92 28.07 33.21
C VAL A 60 -88.88 27.86 32.10
N VAL A 61 -88.85 28.70 31.06
CA VAL A 61 -87.86 28.63 29.99
C VAL A 61 -86.45 28.89 30.52
N THR A 62 -86.26 29.91 31.38
CA THR A 62 -84.95 30.20 31.96
C THR A 62 -84.48 29.10 32.91
N PHE A 63 -85.38 28.51 33.70
CA PHE A 63 -85.09 27.34 34.52
C PHE A 63 -84.71 26.13 33.67
N ASN A 64 -85.49 25.81 32.64
CA ASN A 64 -85.20 24.71 31.71
C ASN A 64 -83.89 24.92 30.96
N LYS A 65 -83.57 26.15 30.55
CA LYS A 65 -82.29 26.50 29.94
C LYS A 65 -81.12 26.26 30.90
N LYS A 66 -81.24 26.69 32.17
CA LYS A 66 -80.22 26.41 33.20
C LYS A 66 -80.05 24.91 33.43
N LYS A 67 -81.16 24.16 33.53
CA LYS A 67 -81.14 22.69 33.67
C LYS A 67 -80.44 22.03 32.49
N LEU A 68 -80.79 22.41 31.26
CA LEU A 68 -80.16 21.91 30.03
C LEU A 68 -78.66 22.21 29.98
N ILE A 69 -78.24 23.44 30.34
CA ILE A 69 -76.83 23.82 30.42
C ILE A 69 -76.09 22.96 31.46
N THR A 70 -76.70 22.70 32.62
CA THR A 70 -76.10 21.83 33.65
C THR A 70 -75.91 20.40 33.14
N TYR A 71 -76.91 19.83 32.44
CA TYR A 71 -76.77 18.51 31.81
C TYR A 71 -75.69 18.49 30.73
N TRP A 72 -75.66 19.48 29.83
CA TRP A 72 -74.62 19.58 28.81
C TRP A 72 -73.22 19.74 29.41
N ARG A 73 -73.06 20.53 30.47
CA ARG A 73 -71.78 20.65 31.19
C ARG A 73 -71.35 19.34 31.83
N LYS A 74 -72.29 18.52 32.31
CA LYS A 74 -71.98 17.17 32.82
C LYS A 74 -71.50 16.26 31.69
N ILE A 75 -72.24 16.22 30.58
CA ILE A 75 -71.88 15.39 29.41
C ILE A 75 -70.55 15.82 28.80
N MET A 76 -70.35 17.12 28.56
CA MET A 76 -69.10 17.67 28.02
C MET A 76 -67.90 17.42 28.94
N ARG A 77 -68.08 17.47 30.26
CA ARG A 77 -67.01 17.14 31.21
C ARG A 77 -66.63 15.67 31.15
N ILE A 78 -67.60 14.77 31.05
CA ILE A 78 -67.34 13.33 30.91
C ILE A 78 -66.58 13.09 29.60
N ALA A 79 -67.08 13.60 28.48
CA ALA A 79 -66.44 13.45 27.18
C ALA A 79 -65.02 14.04 27.15
N LYS A 80 -64.79 15.23 27.74
CA LYS A 80 -63.46 15.83 27.79
C LYS A 80 -62.53 15.07 28.75
N THR A 81 -63.04 14.52 29.85
CA THR A 81 -62.25 13.70 30.77
C THR A 81 -61.81 12.41 30.08
N GLU A 82 -62.71 11.77 29.33
CA GLU A 82 -62.39 10.57 28.55
C GLU A 82 -61.38 10.86 27.43
N GLN A 83 -61.55 11.97 26.70
CA GLN A 83 -60.56 12.43 25.74
C GLN A 83 -59.18 12.65 26.38
N LEU A 84 -59.11 13.34 27.53
CA LEU A 84 -57.85 13.59 28.23
C LEU A 84 -57.20 12.30 28.72
N LYS A 85 -57.98 11.31 29.17
CA LYS A 85 -57.45 9.98 29.54
C LYS A 85 -56.81 9.29 28.33
N ASN A 86 -57.50 9.28 27.19
CA ASN A 86 -56.96 8.70 25.96
C ASN A 86 -55.69 9.43 25.49
N GLU A 87 -55.65 10.77 25.60
CA GLU A 87 -54.45 11.56 25.30
C GLU A 87 -53.29 11.19 26.24
N ILE A 88 -53.53 11.07 27.56
CA ILE A 88 -52.52 10.62 28.53
C ILE A 88 -51.98 9.24 28.18
N ASP A 89 -52.84 8.30 27.79
CA ASP A 89 -52.41 6.94 27.41
C ASP A 89 -51.53 6.97 26.15
N ILE A 90 -51.92 7.76 25.14
CA ILE A 90 -51.11 7.95 23.93
C ILE A 90 -49.75 8.57 24.28
N TYR A 91 -49.71 9.61 25.12
CA TYR A 91 -48.45 10.22 25.56
C TYR A 91 -47.59 9.23 26.34
N SER A 92 -48.18 8.42 27.22
CA SER A 92 -47.47 7.39 27.97
C SER A 92 -46.86 6.34 27.04
N GLN A 93 -47.60 5.88 26.03
CA GLN A 93 -47.08 4.92 25.05
C GLN A 93 -45.98 5.52 24.19
N ASN A 94 -46.12 6.77 23.76
CA ASN A 94 -45.06 7.45 23.00
C ASN A 94 -43.78 7.60 23.83
N ASN A 95 -43.92 8.05 25.08
CA ASN A 95 -42.79 8.18 25.99
C ASN A 95 -42.11 6.83 26.26
N GLN A 96 -42.88 5.75 26.40
CA GLN A 96 -42.31 4.41 26.56
C GLN A 96 -41.50 4.00 25.33
N ARG A 97 -42.01 4.22 24.11
CA ARG A 97 -41.26 3.92 22.88
C ARG A 97 -39.99 4.75 22.76
N GLU A 98 -40.03 6.02 23.13
CA GLU A 98 -38.83 6.87 23.17
C GLU A 98 -37.82 6.38 24.21
N LEU A 99 -38.29 5.91 25.37
CA LEU A 99 -37.44 5.33 26.40
C LEU A 99 -36.79 4.05 25.89
N ASP A 100 -37.57 3.12 25.32
CA ASP A 100 -37.06 1.86 24.75
C ASP A 100 -36.02 2.12 23.64
N SER A 101 -36.26 3.13 22.78
CA SER A 101 -35.31 3.52 21.74
C SER A 101 -34.01 4.11 22.32
N LYS A 102 -34.11 4.90 23.39
CA LYS A 102 -32.92 5.45 24.07
C LYS A 102 -32.16 4.36 24.81
N GLU A 103 -32.86 3.42 25.44
CA GLU A 103 -32.26 2.27 26.10
C GLU A 103 -31.50 1.38 25.11
N ALA A 104 -32.10 1.09 23.95
CA ALA A 104 -31.44 0.35 22.88
C ALA A 104 -30.20 1.09 22.34
N PHE A 105 -30.27 2.42 22.24
CA PHE A 105 -29.13 3.23 21.82
C PHE A 105 -28.01 3.22 22.88
N ILE A 106 -28.35 3.27 24.17
CA ILE A 106 -27.38 3.15 25.27
C ILE A 106 -26.70 1.78 25.23
N GLN A 107 -27.47 0.69 25.09
CA GLN A 107 -26.90 -0.67 24.98
C GLN A 107 -25.97 -0.83 23.78
N MET A 108 -26.31 -0.21 22.64
CA MET A 108 -25.43 -0.18 21.48
C MET A 108 -24.14 0.61 21.77
N LEU A 109 -24.24 1.75 22.46
CA LEU A 109 -23.06 2.53 22.84
C LEU A 109 -22.16 1.78 23.82
N ASP A 110 -22.74 1.06 24.80
CA ASP A 110 -21.98 0.23 25.74
C ASP A 110 -21.21 -0.87 24.99
N LYS A 111 -21.87 -1.57 24.06
CA LYS A 111 -21.20 -2.57 23.21
C LYS A 111 -20.09 -1.97 22.37
N ASN A 112 -20.30 -0.80 21.77
CA ASN A 112 -19.27 -0.12 20.99
C ASN A 112 -18.09 0.33 21.87
N LEU A 113 -18.34 0.68 23.14
CA LEU A 113 -17.30 1.03 24.11
C LEU A 113 -16.46 -0.20 24.45
N ASP A 114 -17.10 -1.34 24.73
CA ASP A 114 -16.42 -2.62 24.96
C ASP A 114 -15.57 -3.03 23.74
N GLU A 115 -16.13 -2.95 22.52
CA GLU A 115 -15.39 -3.26 21.29
C GLU A 115 -14.19 -2.33 21.07
N ALA A 116 -14.32 -1.04 21.39
CA ALA A 116 -13.22 -0.09 21.30
C ALA A 116 -12.12 -0.36 22.33
N GLU A 117 -12.51 -0.76 23.55
CA GLU A 117 -11.56 -1.14 24.59
C GLU A 117 -10.81 -2.43 24.24
N ASP A 118 -11.50 -3.46 23.72
CA ASP A 118 -10.87 -4.68 23.21
C ASP A 118 -9.88 -4.38 22.08
N GLN A 119 -10.25 -3.54 21.13
CA GLN A 119 -9.36 -3.10 20.05
C GLN A 119 -8.13 -2.37 20.60
N PHE A 120 -8.32 -1.49 21.59
CA PHE A 120 -7.21 -0.79 22.24
C PHE A 120 -6.28 -1.76 22.97
N GLN A 121 -6.80 -2.73 23.72
CA GLN A 121 -6.00 -3.73 24.41
C GLN A 121 -5.19 -4.60 23.44
N ILE A 122 -5.80 -5.03 22.32
CA ILE A 122 -5.10 -5.77 21.27
C ILE A 122 -3.99 -4.92 20.64
N ALA A 123 -4.27 -3.65 20.32
CA ALA A 123 -3.29 -2.74 19.77
C ALA A 123 -2.12 -2.50 20.73
N LEU A 124 -2.40 -2.32 22.02
CA LEU A 124 -1.39 -2.18 23.07
C LEU A 124 -0.53 -3.43 23.18
N ARG A 125 -1.14 -4.62 23.21
CA ARG A 125 -0.41 -5.89 23.25
C ARG A 125 0.50 -6.06 22.05
N ASN A 126 0.01 -5.77 20.85
CA ASN A 126 0.80 -5.84 19.62
C ASN A 126 1.97 -4.84 19.65
N HIS A 127 1.73 -3.62 20.11
CA HIS A 127 2.78 -2.61 20.28
C HIS A 127 3.86 -3.06 21.26
N LEU A 128 3.48 -3.64 22.40
CA LEU A 128 4.43 -4.19 23.37
C LEU A 128 5.26 -5.34 22.78
N ILE A 129 4.63 -6.26 22.04
CA ILE A 129 5.34 -7.33 21.32
C ILE A 129 6.34 -6.74 20.31
N HIS A 130 5.97 -5.69 19.58
CA HIS A 130 6.88 -5.03 18.65
C HIS A 130 8.06 -4.36 19.35
N ILE A 131 7.83 -3.72 20.50
CA ILE A 131 8.92 -3.16 21.33
C ILE A 131 9.84 -4.26 21.82
N GLU A 132 9.29 -5.39 22.28
CA GLU A 132 10.08 -6.52 22.77
C GLU A 132 10.95 -7.11 21.65
N ASN A 133 10.39 -7.29 20.45
CA ASN A 133 11.15 -7.73 19.28
C ASN A 133 12.28 -6.74 18.91
N LEU A 134 12.02 -5.43 19.00
CA LEU A 134 13.04 -4.41 18.75
C LEU A 134 14.15 -4.46 19.81
N MET A 135 13.79 -4.69 21.07
CA MET A 135 14.73 -4.85 22.18
C MET A 135 15.62 -6.07 21.97
N GLN A 136 15.03 -7.22 21.61
CA GLN A 136 15.77 -8.44 21.31
C GLN A 136 16.72 -8.26 20.13
N LEU A 137 16.31 -7.55 19.07
CA LEU A 137 17.17 -7.22 17.94
C LEU A 137 18.36 -6.36 18.38
N GLN A 138 18.10 -5.35 19.21
CA GLN A 138 19.14 -4.47 19.73
C GLN A 138 20.11 -5.22 20.66
N GLU A 139 19.62 -6.11 21.52
CA GLU A 139 20.45 -6.98 22.35
C GLU A 139 21.31 -7.93 21.52
N ALA A 140 20.75 -8.54 20.48
CA ALA A 140 21.50 -9.40 19.56
C ALA A 140 22.62 -8.61 18.86
N ARG A 141 22.32 -7.39 18.40
CA ARG A 141 23.33 -6.49 17.82
C ARG A 141 24.42 -6.11 18.82
N MET A 142 24.05 -5.75 20.05
CA MET A 142 25.00 -5.40 21.10
C MET A 142 25.90 -6.58 21.48
N ARG A 143 25.34 -7.80 21.55
CA ARG A 143 26.11 -9.02 21.76
C ARG A 143 27.10 -9.27 20.62
N GLY A 144 26.65 -9.19 19.37
CA GLY A 144 27.53 -9.34 18.21
C GLY A 144 28.68 -8.34 18.22
N LEU A 145 28.40 -7.07 18.52
CA LEU A 145 29.44 -6.03 18.60
C LEU A 145 30.42 -6.29 19.76
N ALA A 146 29.94 -6.78 20.90
CA ALA A 146 30.79 -7.13 22.02
C ALA A 146 31.67 -8.35 21.72
N GLU A 147 31.14 -9.36 21.02
CA GLU A 147 31.89 -10.52 20.57
C GLU A 147 32.98 -10.14 19.54
N GLU A 148 32.64 -9.30 18.55
CA GLU A 148 33.61 -8.76 17.59
C GLU A 148 34.71 -7.95 18.30
N PHE A 149 34.33 -7.04 19.20
CA PHE A 149 35.29 -6.25 19.97
C PHE A 149 36.23 -7.14 20.80
N ASN A 150 35.70 -8.12 21.53
CA ASN A 150 36.52 -9.04 22.32
C ASN A 150 37.42 -9.91 21.44
N ARG A 151 36.93 -10.31 20.26
CA ARG A 151 37.74 -11.05 19.28
C ARG A 151 38.90 -10.19 18.78
N ASP A 152 38.65 -8.94 18.43
CA ASP A 152 39.67 -8.02 17.92
C ASP A 152 40.71 -7.71 19.01
N VAL A 153 40.27 -7.50 20.26
CA VAL A 153 41.16 -7.34 21.42
C VAL A 153 42.04 -8.57 21.61
N ASN A 154 41.46 -9.78 21.57
CA ASN A 154 42.24 -11.01 21.70
C ASN A 154 43.25 -11.19 20.55
N ILE A 155 42.87 -10.88 19.30
CA ILE A 155 43.78 -10.96 18.16
C ILE A 155 44.95 -10.00 18.38
N LEU A 156 44.67 -8.74 18.71
CA LEU A 156 45.70 -7.74 18.98
C LEU A 156 46.61 -8.17 20.13
N GLU A 157 46.05 -8.64 21.24
CA GLU A 157 46.84 -9.13 22.38
C GLU A 157 47.76 -10.28 21.96
N THR A 158 47.26 -11.26 21.20
CA THR A 158 48.09 -12.36 20.70
C THR A 158 49.17 -11.90 19.72
N GLU A 159 48.87 -10.94 18.84
CA GLU A 159 49.85 -10.38 17.90
C GLU A 159 50.94 -9.62 18.66
N PHE A 160 50.57 -8.81 19.66
CA PHE A 160 51.52 -8.10 20.52
C PHE A 160 52.43 -9.06 21.30
N ASP A 161 51.88 -10.14 21.85
CA ASP A 161 52.66 -11.13 22.58
C ASP A 161 53.64 -11.89 21.66
N LEU A 162 53.21 -12.24 20.45
CA LEU A 162 54.06 -12.88 19.45
C LEU A 162 55.19 -11.95 18.99
N GLU A 163 54.88 -10.68 18.69
CA GLU A 163 55.88 -9.68 18.31
C GLU A 163 56.87 -9.44 19.45
N ARG A 164 56.37 -9.35 20.69
CA ARG A 164 57.21 -9.23 21.88
C ARG A 164 58.14 -10.43 22.04
N GLU A 165 57.65 -11.65 21.87
CA GLU A 165 58.49 -12.84 21.91
C GLU A 165 59.56 -12.85 20.82
N GLU A 166 59.20 -12.46 19.60
CA GLU A 166 60.13 -12.38 18.47
C GLU A 166 61.20 -11.31 18.70
N MET A 167 60.83 -10.13 19.21
CA MET A 167 61.78 -9.08 19.60
C MET A 167 62.74 -9.56 20.69
N VAL A 168 62.25 -10.29 21.70
CA VAL A 168 63.12 -10.84 22.75
C VAL A 168 64.06 -11.92 22.20
N LYS A 169 63.57 -12.79 21.30
CA LYS A 169 64.40 -13.83 20.66
C LYS A 169 65.48 -13.22 19.78
N THR A 170 65.13 -12.26 18.93
CA THR A 170 66.06 -11.55 18.05
C THR A 170 67.10 -10.76 18.85
N HIS A 171 66.69 -10.10 19.93
CA HIS A 171 67.62 -9.41 20.83
C HIS A 171 68.60 -10.38 21.49
N LYS A 172 68.13 -11.54 21.97
CA LYS A 172 69.00 -12.59 22.54
C LYS A 172 69.99 -13.15 21.52
N THR A 173 69.57 -13.38 20.28
CA THR A 173 70.49 -13.84 19.22
C THR A 173 71.54 -12.78 18.90
N GLN A 174 71.16 -11.50 18.81
CA GLN A 174 72.10 -10.40 18.57
C GLN A 174 73.11 -10.25 19.71
N LEU A 175 72.68 -10.37 20.97
CA LEU A 175 73.59 -10.35 22.12
C LEU A 175 74.59 -11.51 22.05
N LYS A 176 74.12 -12.71 21.70
CA LYS A 176 75.00 -13.86 21.54
C LYS A 176 76.00 -13.68 20.40
N GLU A 177 75.57 -13.17 19.26
CA GLU A 177 76.47 -12.85 18.13
C GLU A 177 77.53 -11.80 18.52
N LEU A 178 77.14 -10.80 19.32
CA LEU A 178 78.08 -9.81 19.86
C LEU A 178 79.07 -10.44 20.84
N GLU A 179 78.60 -11.33 21.73
CA GLU A 179 79.47 -12.08 22.64
C GLU A 179 80.47 -12.97 21.87
N ASP A 180 79.99 -13.71 20.87
CA ASP A 180 80.83 -14.55 20.01
C ASP A 180 81.88 -13.70 19.26
N MET A 181 81.49 -12.53 18.71
CA MET A 181 82.45 -11.60 18.09
C MET A 181 83.49 -11.09 19.08
N ILE A 182 83.09 -10.73 20.30
CA ILE A 182 84.01 -10.31 21.36
C ILE A 182 84.99 -11.45 21.68
N GLU A 183 84.53 -12.70 21.73
CA GLU A 183 85.39 -13.87 21.96
C GLU A 183 86.37 -14.07 20.80
N THR A 184 85.92 -13.97 19.54
CA THR A 184 86.83 -14.07 18.38
C THR A 184 87.89 -12.98 18.37
N VAL A 185 87.53 -11.74 18.73
CA VAL A 185 88.48 -10.63 18.81
C VAL A 185 89.51 -10.87 19.93
N LYS A 186 89.07 -11.36 21.09
CA LYS A 186 89.98 -11.73 22.19
C LYS A 186 90.94 -12.85 21.78
N GLU A 187 90.48 -13.84 21.01
CA GLU A 187 91.33 -14.93 20.52
C GLU A 187 92.33 -14.44 19.46
N GLU A 188 91.92 -13.57 18.55
CA GLU A 188 92.81 -12.92 17.58
C GLU A 188 93.88 -12.06 18.28
N ASP A 189 93.49 -11.25 19.25
CA ASP A 189 94.44 -10.43 20.01
C ASP A 189 95.43 -11.30 20.78
N LYS A 190 94.97 -12.41 21.36
CA LYS A 190 95.86 -13.39 21.99
C LYS A 190 96.84 -13.99 20.98
N LYS A 191 96.38 -14.43 19.80
CA LYS A 191 97.25 -14.94 18.73
C LYS A 191 98.28 -13.90 18.28
N LYS A 192 97.87 -12.64 18.08
CA LYS A 192 98.80 -11.54 17.76
C LYS A 192 99.86 -11.35 18.85
N THR A 193 99.50 -11.46 20.12
CA THR A 193 100.49 -11.38 21.22
C THR A 193 101.46 -12.56 21.21
N GLU A 194 100.99 -13.78 20.92
CA GLU A 194 101.83 -14.98 20.79
C GLU A 194 102.74 -14.91 19.56
N GLU A 195 102.24 -14.44 18.42
CA GLU A 195 103.01 -14.19 17.19
C GLU A 195 104.12 -13.17 17.45
N ALA A 196 103.81 -12.03 18.07
CA ALA A 196 104.82 -11.03 18.43
C ALA A 196 105.90 -11.59 19.38
N GLN A 197 105.54 -12.45 20.33
CA GLN A 197 106.51 -13.13 21.21
C GLN A 197 107.38 -14.15 20.46
N ASN A 198 106.79 -14.89 19.52
CA ASN A 198 107.49 -15.85 18.68
C ASN A 198 108.46 -15.15 17.71
N GLU A 199 108.03 -14.07 17.07
CA GLU A 199 108.87 -13.23 16.21
C GLU A 199 110.05 -12.64 16.99
N PHE A 200 109.82 -12.13 18.21
CA PHE A 200 110.90 -11.65 19.07
C PHE A 200 111.91 -12.77 19.43
N SER A 201 111.42 -13.98 19.67
CA SER A 201 112.27 -15.14 19.97
C SER A 201 113.07 -15.60 18.76
N GLN A 202 112.46 -15.61 17.56
CA GLN A 202 113.13 -15.91 16.30
C GLN A 202 114.21 -14.87 15.99
N PHE A 203 113.91 -13.58 16.13
CA PHE A 203 114.88 -12.50 15.92
C PHE A 203 116.09 -12.62 16.86
N LYS A 204 115.86 -13.02 18.12
CA LYS A 204 116.93 -13.30 19.09
C LYS A 204 117.81 -14.49 18.67
N GLU A 205 117.23 -15.56 18.15
CA GLU A 205 117.96 -16.75 17.70
C GLU A 205 118.72 -16.51 16.39
N GLU A 206 118.12 -15.77 15.45
CA GLU A 206 118.77 -15.37 14.19
C GLU A 206 120.00 -14.49 14.44
N THR A 207 119.91 -13.56 15.39
CA THR A 207 121.05 -12.72 15.81
C THR A 207 122.19 -13.57 16.41
N LYS A 208 121.85 -14.63 17.17
CA LYS A 208 122.83 -15.57 17.74
C LYS A 208 123.54 -16.38 16.65
N ASN A 209 122.81 -16.83 15.64
CA ASN A 209 123.36 -17.63 14.53
C ASN A 209 124.25 -16.80 13.61
N LYS A 210 123.88 -15.55 13.30
CA LYS A 210 124.73 -14.62 12.53
C LYS A 210 126.12 -14.44 13.18
N ASN A 211 126.17 -14.27 14.50
CA ASN A 211 127.45 -14.18 15.22
C ASN A 211 128.30 -15.48 15.13
N LEU A 212 127.65 -16.66 15.06
CA LEU A 212 128.33 -17.94 14.91
C LEU A 212 128.92 -18.12 13.51
N GLU A 213 128.20 -17.65 12.48
CA GLU A 213 128.63 -17.68 11.08
C GLU A 213 129.84 -16.77 10.83
N GLU A 214 129.85 -15.56 11.38
CA GLU A 214 130.99 -14.63 11.30
C GLU A 214 132.27 -15.23 11.90
N THR A 215 132.14 -16.03 12.97
CA THR A 215 133.26 -16.72 13.61
C THR A 215 133.83 -17.84 12.72
N ASN A 216 132.95 -18.56 11.99
CA ASN A 216 133.35 -19.64 11.10
C ASN A 216 133.99 -19.13 9.79
N VAL A 217 133.53 -18.00 9.26
CA VAL A 217 134.13 -17.37 8.06
C VAL A 217 135.58 -16.97 8.32
N MET A 218 135.90 -16.46 9.52
CA MET A 218 137.26 -16.08 9.91
C MET A 218 138.23 -17.29 9.92
N LYS A 219 137.73 -18.48 10.22
CA LYS A 219 138.50 -19.74 10.22
C LYS A 219 138.88 -20.19 8.80
N ILE A 220 137.95 -20.10 7.85
CA ILE A 220 138.13 -20.55 6.46
C ILE A 220 139.18 -19.69 5.72
N ILE A 221 139.24 -18.39 6.02
CA ILE A 221 140.19 -17.46 5.38
C ILE A 221 141.66 -17.81 5.69
N LEU A 222 141.93 -18.42 6.86
CA LEU A 222 143.27 -18.82 7.27
C LEU A 222 143.73 -20.12 6.58
N GLU A 223 142.83 -21.07 6.35
CA GLU A 223 143.10 -22.34 5.64
C GLU A 223 143.36 -22.10 4.13
N THR A 224 142.72 -21.08 3.54
CA THR A 224 142.81 -20.75 2.11
C THR A 224 144.19 -20.23 1.66
N LYS A 225 145.07 -19.81 2.59
CA LYS A 225 146.44 -19.39 2.27
C LYS A 225 147.42 -20.55 2.13
N GLN A 226 147.12 -21.72 2.71
CA GLN A 226 148.00 -22.89 2.73
C GLN A 226 147.94 -23.72 1.44
N THR A 227 146.79 -23.69 0.75
CA THR A 227 146.49 -24.50 -0.45
C THR A 227 147.05 -23.94 -1.76
N LYS A 228 147.52 -22.68 -1.78
CA LYS A 228 148.02 -22.01 -3.00
C LYS A 228 149.36 -22.54 -3.52
N TYR A 229 150.20 -23.16 -2.68
CA TYR A 229 151.50 -23.68 -3.10
C TYR A 229 151.45 -25.09 -3.69
N TYR A 230 150.33 -25.81 -3.54
CA TYR A 230 150.13 -27.14 -4.12
C TYR A 230 149.59 -27.11 -5.56
N THR A 231 149.04 -25.98 -6.00
CA THR A 231 148.18 -25.88 -7.19
C THR A 231 148.92 -25.72 -8.52
N GLU A 232 150.23 -25.45 -8.52
CA GLU A 232 151.01 -25.26 -9.75
C GLU A 232 151.45 -26.59 -10.41
N LEU A 233 151.47 -27.69 -9.65
CA LEU A 233 151.90 -29.00 -10.16
C LEU A 233 150.77 -29.80 -10.83
N GLU A 234 149.51 -29.42 -10.60
CA GLU A 234 148.31 -30.17 -11.00
C GLU A 234 147.68 -29.66 -12.32
N GLN A 235 148.08 -28.48 -12.79
CA GLN A 235 147.49 -27.81 -13.97
C GLN A 235 147.76 -28.49 -15.31
N MET A 236 148.77 -29.36 -15.42
CA MET A 236 149.09 -30.06 -16.67
C MET A 236 148.27 -31.34 -16.88
N ASN A 237 147.76 -31.96 -15.80
CA ASN A 237 146.92 -33.16 -15.88
C ASN A 237 145.43 -32.81 -16.14
N SER A 238 145.04 -31.57 -15.86
CA SER A 238 143.64 -31.08 -15.93
C SER A 238 143.10 -30.85 -17.35
N LYS A 239 143.94 -30.73 -18.38
CA LYS A 239 143.46 -30.44 -19.74
C LYS A 239 142.87 -31.66 -20.47
N PHE A 240 143.26 -32.88 -20.10
CA PHE A 240 142.76 -34.10 -20.74
C PHE A 240 141.47 -34.66 -20.08
N GLN A 241 141.22 -34.36 -18.80
CA GLN A 241 140.00 -34.77 -18.08
C GLN A 241 138.79 -33.83 -18.33
N SER A 242 139.02 -32.61 -18.80
CA SER A 242 137.98 -31.59 -19.05
C SER A 242 136.92 -32.02 -20.08
N ASP A 243 137.35 -32.59 -21.21
CA ASP A 243 136.43 -32.86 -22.33
C ASP A 243 135.58 -34.11 -22.13
N THR A 244 136.04 -35.07 -21.33
CA THR A 244 135.25 -36.25 -20.93
C THR A 244 134.27 -35.92 -19.79
N SER A 245 134.60 -34.96 -18.92
CA SER A 245 133.71 -34.50 -17.82
C SER A 245 132.51 -33.69 -18.33
N ASN A 246 132.70 -32.85 -19.35
CA ASN A 246 131.65 -31.96 -19.85
C ASN A 246 130.47 -32.72 -20.48
N LYS A 247 130.71 -33.78 -21.26
CA LYS A 247 129.64 -34.61 -21.85
C LYS A 247 128.83 -35.40 -20.80
N VAL A 248 129.46 -35.82 -19.70
CA VAL A 248 128.77 -36.52 -18.59
C VAL A 248 127.93 -35.54 -17.78
N LYS A 249 128.42 -34.31 -17.56
CA LYS A 249 127.66 -33.22 -16.92
C LYS A 249 126.43 -32.82 -17.72
N ASP A 250 126.55 -32.70 -19.04
CA ASP A 250 125.41 -32.37 -19.91
C ASP A 250 124.35 -33.47 -19.88
N HIS A 251 124.73 -34.74 -19.99
CA HIS A 251 123.77 -35.84 -19.90
C HIS A 251 123.09 -35.93 -18.52
N GLN A 252 123.83 -35.69 -17.42
CA GLN A 252 123.26 -35.61 -16.07
C GLN A 252 122.32 -34.41 -15.91
N PHE A 253 122.66 -33.25 -16.48
CA PHE A 253 121.82 -32.06 -16.47
C PHE A 253 120.51 -32.30 -17.22
N TYR A 254 120.57 -32.82 -18.45
CA TYR A 254 119.37 -33.13 -19.23
C TYR A 254 118.52 -34.24 -18.58
N HIS A 255 119.14 -35.26 -17.98
CA HIS A 255 118.41 -36.31 -17.26
C HIS A 255 117.71 -35.77 -16.00
N ALA A 256 118.38 -34.94 -15.20
CA ALA A 256 117.79 -34.30 -14.02
C ALA A 256 116.69 -33.30 -14.42
N HIS A 257 116.92 -32.49 -15.46
CA HIS A 257 115.93 -31.56 -15.99
C HIS A 257 114.69 -32.28 -16.53
N ASN A 258 114.87 -33.41 -17.22
CA ASN A 258 113.75 -34.21 -17.74
C ASN A 258 112.98 -34.91 -16.60
N LYS A 259 113.67 -35.36 -15.54
CA LYS A 259 113.02 -35.86 -14.31
C LYS A 259 112.19 -34.76 -13.62
N ASN A 260 112.71 -33.55 -13.53
CA ASN A 260 111.99 -32.41 -12.95
C ASN A 260 110.80 -31.97 -13.82
N ARG A 261 110.98 -31.86 -15.15
CA ARG A 261 109.88 -31.59 -16.09
C ARG A 261 108.78 -32.64 -16.02
N LYS A 262 109.12 -33.92 -15.87
CA LYS A 262 108.13 -35.00 -15.69
C LYS A 262 107.31 -34.81 -14.40
N GLN A 263 107.96 -34.42 -13.30
CA GLN A 263 107.26 -34.10 -12.04
C GLN A 263 106.37 -32.85 -12.18
N GLU A 264 106.79 -31.83 -12.93
CA GLU A 264 105.97 -30.66 -13.22
C GLU A 264 104.75 -31.00 -14.09
N ILE A 265 104.92 -31.83 -15.13
CA ILE A 265 103.84 -32.33 -15.97
C ILE A 265 102.83 -33.11 -15.12
N ASP A 266 103.29 -33.99 -14.22
CA ASP A 266 102.40 -34.72 -13.31
C ASP A 266 101.63 -33.78 -12.37
N ARG A 267 102.27 -32.71 -11.87
CA ARG A 267 101.58 -31.67 -11.06
C ARG A 267 100.52 -30.94 -11.88
N TYR A 268 100.83 -30.56 -13.13
CA TYR A 268 99.85 -29.91 -14.01
C TYR A 268 98.70 -30.85 -14.37
N LEU A 269 98.95 -32.14 -14.64
CA LEU A 269 97.91 -33.13 -14.90
C LEU A 269 96.96 -33.30 -13.70
N ARG A 270 97.48 -33.36 -12.48
CA ARG A 270 96.66 -33.39 -11.26
C ARG A 270 95.82 -32.11 -11.10
N THR A 271 96.43 -30.95 -11.37
CA THR A 271 95.74 -29.65 -11.29
C THR A 271 94.63 -29.54 -12.34
N ILE A 272 94.87 -30.01 -13.56
CA ILE A 272 93.87 -30.06 -14.64
C ILE A 272 92.73 -31.00 -14.27
N SER A 273 93.04 -32.17 -13.71
CA SER A 273 92.03 -33.13 -13.26
C SER A 273 91.14 -32.57 -12.14
N SER A 274 91.74 -31.91 -11.14
CA SER A 274 91.01 -31.22 -10.08
C SER A 274 90.13 -30.08 -10.63
N LYS A 275 90.66 -29.25 -11.53
CA LYS A 275 89.89 -28.17 -12.18
C LYS A 275 88.73 -28.72 -13.02
N LYS A 276 88.93 -29.81 -13.78
CA LYS A 276 87.86 -30.50 -14.52
C LYS A 276 86.76 -30.99 -13.59
N ALA A 277 87.11 -31.69 -12.51
CA ALA A 277 86.14 -32.15 -11.52
C ALA A 277 85.32 -30.99 -10.91
N LYS A 278 85.97 -29.85 -10.62
CA LYS A 278 85.29 -28.64 -10.14
C LYS A 278 84.33 -28.04 -11.17
N ILE A 279 84.74 -27.99 -12.44
CA ILE A 279 83.90 -27.53 -13.56
C ILE A 279 82.67 -28.45 -13.71
N ASP A 280 82.86 -29.77 -13.66
CA ASP A 280 81.76 -30.71 -13.82
C ASP A 280 80.78 -30.66 -12.64
N LEU A 281 81.28 -30.48 -11.41
CA LEU A 281 80.44 -30.19 -10.25
C LEU A 281 79.63 -28.91 -10.42
N MET A 282 80.26 -27.82 -10.91
CA MET A 282 79.57 -26.55 -11.16
C MET A 282 78.52 -26.67 -12.26
N LYS A 283 78.80 -27.40 -13.35
CA LYS A 283 77.80 -27.70 -14.39
C LYS A 283 76.60 -28.46 -13.82
N LEU A 284 76.86 -29.45 -12.95
CA LEU A 284 75.80 -30.24 -12.32
C LEU A 284 74.93 -29.37 -11.41
N LYS A 285 75.54 -28.46 -10.62
CA LYS A 285 74.82 -27.47 -9.81
C LYS A 285 73.98 -26.52 -10.66
N ILE A 286 74.51 -26.02 -11.79
CA ILE A 286 73.75 -25.15 -12.71
C ILE A 286 72.53 -25.90 -13.25
N LEU A 287 72.69 -27.15 -13.68
CA LEU A 287 71.57 -27.98 -14.15
C LEU A 287 70.52 -28.22 -13.06
N GLN A 288 70.97 -28.50 -11.84
CA GLN A 288 70.09 -28.66 -10.69
C GLN A 288 69.30 -27.37 -10.41
N HIS A 289 69.97 -26.21 -10.33
CA HIS A 289 69.30 -24.93 -10.14
C HIS A 289 68.31 -24.61 -11.26
N CYS A 290 68.68 -24.83 -12.53
CA CYS A 290 67.76 -24.65 -13.65
C CYS A 290 66.50 -25.53 -13.51
N LYS A 291 66.66 -26.79 -13.09
CA LYS A 291 65.54 -27.70 -12.88
C LYS A 291 64.64 -27.25 -11.73
N GLU A 292 65.24 -26.86 -10.60
CA GLU A 292 64.52 -26.36 -9.42
C GLU A 292 63.76 -25.05 -9.72
N PHE A 293 64.42 -24.08 -10.37
CA PHE A 293 63.79 -22.82 -10.75
C PHE A 293 62.67 -23.03 -11.77
N ASN A 294 62.85 -23.90 -12.77
CA ASN A 294 61.79 -24.21 -13.72
C ASN A 294 60.59 -24.90 -13.05
N ALA A 295 60.84 -25.83 -12.13
CA ALA A 295 59.78 -26.47 -11.36
C ALA A 295 59.01 -25.48 -10.49
N ARG A 296 59.73 -24.60 -9.77
CA ARG A 296 59.14 -23.56 -8.92
C ARG A 296 58.34 -22.55 -9.73
N ASN A 297 58.90 -22.06 -10.85
CA ASN A 297 58.19 -21.12 -11.73
C ASN A 297 56.95 -21.75 -12.38
N SER A 298 57.01 -23.04 -12.74
CA SER A 298 55.85 -23.77 -13.26
C SER A 298 54.74 -23.92 -12.22
N ALA A 299 55.09 -24.24 -10.96
CA ALA A 299 54.13 -24.32 -9.86
C ALA A 299 53.47 -22.95 -9.58
N LEU A 300 54.28 -21.88 -9.44
CA LEU A 300 53.78 -20.52 -9.23
C LEU A 300 52.88 -20.04 -10.40
N LYS A 301 53.23 -20.40 -11.64
CA LYS A 301 52.40 -20.06 -12.80
C LYS A 301 51.05 -20.76 -12.75
N LYS A 302 51.01 -22.05 -12.39
CA LYS A 302 49.75 -22.79 -12.21
C LYS A 302 48.89 -22.20 -11.09
N GLU A 303 49.49 -21.82 -9.96
CA GLU A 303 48.77 -21.16 -8.87
C GLU A 303 48.21 -19.80 -9.29
N LYS A 304 49.01 -18.98 -9.99
CA LYS A 304 48.54 -17.71 -10.55
C LYS A 304 47.37 -17.91 -11.52
N GLU A 305 47.44 -18.91 -12.40
CA GLU A 305 46.37 -19.23 -13.34
C GLU A 305 45.11 -19.74 -12.63
N ASN A 306 45.25 -20.55 -11.58
CA ASN A 306 44.15 -20.99 -10.72
C ASN A 306 43.47 -19.80 -10.02
N ILE A 307 44.25 -18.92 -9.38
CA ILE A 307 43.73 -17.72 -8.71
C ILE A 307 43.04 -16.81 -9.72
N SER A 308 43.63 -16.62 -10.90
CA SER A 308 43.01 -15.85 -11.98
C SER A 308 41.67 -16.44 -12.41
N ARG A 309 41.57 -17.76 -12.61
CA ARG A 309 40.30 -18.42 -12.92
C ARG A 309 39.26 -18.22 -11.83
N ASN A 310 39.64 -18.45 -10.57
CA ASN A 310 38.74 -18.25 -9.42
C ASN A 310 38.25 -16.79 -9.34
N TYR A 311 39.13 -15.82 -9.62
CA TYR A 311 38.76 -14.41 -9.68
C TYR A 311 37.74 -14.11 -10.78
N HIS A 312 37.95 -14.63 -12.00
CA HIS A 312 37.01 -14.45 -13.11
C HIS A 312 35.65 -15.11 -12.80
N GLU A 313 35.64 -16.33 -12.23
CA GLU A 313 34.42 -17.00 -11.80
C GLU A 313 33.68 -16.22 -10.72
N LEU A 314 34.39 -15.71 -9.72
CA LEU A 314 33.80 -14.91 -8.66
C LEU A 314 33.24 -13.60 -9.21
N LYS A 315 33.96 -12.94 -10.13
CA LYS A 315 33.49 -11.72 -10.79
C LYS A 315 32.22 -11.97 -11.60
N LEU A 316 32.13 -13.09 -12.31
CA LEU A 316 30.92 -13.49 -13.04
C LEU A 316 29.75 -13.78 -12.09
N LYS A 317 29.99 -14.50 -10.98
CA LYS A 317 28.97 -14.75 -9.94
C LYS A 317 28.46 -13.44 -9.33
N MET A 318 29.37 -12.51 -8.99
CA MET A 318 29.02 -11.19 -8.46
C MET A 318 28.19 -10.38 -9.47
N GLN A 319 28.56 -10.40 -10.76
CA GLN A 319 27.82 -9.69 -11.78
C GLN A 319 26.41 -10.27 -11.96
N LYS A 320 26.28 -11.60 -12.05
CA LYS A 320 24.98 -12.27 -12.14
C LYS A 320 24.09 -11.95 -10.94
N PHE A 321 24.65 -11.99 -9.73
CA PHE A 321 23.92 -11.62 -8.52
C PHE A 321 23.41 -10.18 -8.57
N ARG A 322 24.26 -9.21 -8.99
CA ARG A 322 23.85 -7.81 -9.14
C ARG A 322 22.77 -7.62 -10.20
N GLU A 323 22.86 -8.32 -11.32
CA GLU A 323 21.85 -8.30 -12.38
C GLU A 323 20.51 -8.87 -11.90
N GLU A 324 20.54 -9.97 -11.15
CA GLU A 324 19.36 -10.61 -10.60
C GLU A 324 18.68 -9.76 -9.52
N GLU A 325 19.43 -9.18 -8.60
CA GLU A 325 18.90 -8.26 -7.60
C GLU A 325 18.34 -6.97 -8.25
N SER A 326 19.01 -6.44 -9.27
CA SER A 326 18.49 -5.30 -10.05
C SER A 326 17.17 -5.65 -10.76
N ARG A 327 17.07 -6.84 -11.35
CA ARG A 327 15.83 -7.34 -11.96
C ARG A 327 14.73 -7.48 -10.90
N ARG A 328 15.02 -8.11 -9.76
CA ARG A 328 14.06 -8.32 -8.67
C ARG A 328 13.54 -6.99 -8.10
N LEU A 329 14.43 -6.01 -7.92
CA LEU A 329 14.06 -4.66 -7.49
C LEU A 329 13.16 -3.97 -8.52
N LYS A 330 13.47 -4.09 -9.81
CA LYS A 330 12.65 -3.54 -10.89
C LYS A 330 11.26 -4.17 -10.91
N GLU A 331 11.17 -5.49 -10.78
CA GLU A 331 9.89 -6.22 -10.69
C GLU A 331 9.08 -5.79 -9.47
N LEU A 332 9.69 -5.72 -8.29
CA LEU A 332 9.03 -5.27 -7.07
C LEU A 332 8.51 -3.83 -7.19
N SER A 333 9.34 -2.93 -7.71
CA SER A 333 8.97 -1.53 -7.93
C SER A 333 7.82 -1.38 -8.92
N ASN A 334 7.85 -2.14 -10.03
CA ASN A 334 6.76 -2.15 -11.00
C ASN A 334 5.48 -2.73 -10.42
N ASN A 335 5.55 -3.84 -9.67
CA ASN A 335 4.38 -4.45 -9.05
C ASN A 335 3.75 -3.53 -8.00
N SER A 336 4.58 -2.90 -7.16
CA SER A 336 4.15 -1.90 -6.18
C SER A 336 3.48 -0.71 -6.88
N ARG A 337 4.13 -0.14 -7.91
CA ARG A 337 3.57 0.96 -8.71
C ARG A 337 2.24 0.57 -9.33
N ASN A 338 2.13 -0.61 -9.94
CA ASN A 338 0.90 -1.09 -10.57
C ASN A 338 -0.23 -1.30 -9.55
N ALA A 339 0.08 -1.84 -8.37
CA ALA A 339 -0.89 -1.97 -7.28
C ALA A 339 -1.38 -0.59 -6.82
N VAL A 340 -0.48 0.38 -6.63
CA VAL A 340 -0.83 1.76 -6.27
C VAL A 340 -1.69 2.43 -7.36
N LEU A 341 -1.37 2.21 -8.64
CA LEU A 341 -2.18 2.75 -9.74
C LEU A 341 -3.60 2.17 -9.74
N LYS A 342 -3.75 0.85 -9.58
CA LYS A 342 -5.06 0.21 -9.47
C LYS A 342 -5.85 0.71 -8.26
N LEU A 343 -5.21 0.86 -7.11
CA LEU A 343 -5.84 1.42 -5.91
C LEU A 343 -6.29 2.87 -6.12
N ARG A 344 -5.50 3.68 -6.84
CA ARG A 344 -5.90 5.05 -7.22
C ARG A 344 -7.09 5.05 -8.19
N GLU A 345 -7.14 4.13 -9.14
CA GLU A 345 -8.29 3.97 -10.03
C GLU A 345 -9.56 3.61 -9.24
N TYR A 346 -9.46 2.70 -8.26
CA TYR A 346 -10.59 2.37 -7.37
C TYR A 346 -10.99 3.55 -6.49
N CYS A 347 -10.03 4.32 -5.96
CA CYS A 347 -10.35 5.55 -5.22
C CYS A 347 -11.07 6.56 -6.11
N ALA A 348 -10.60 6.78 -7.34
CA ALA A 348 -11.23 7.69 -8.29
C ALA A 348 -12.65 7.23 -8.68
N LEU A 349 -12.85 5.92 -8.86
CA LEU A 349 -14.18 5.34 -9.12
C LEU A 349 -15.10 5.51 -7.91
N GLY A 350 -14.61 5.21 -6.70
CA GLY A 350 -15.34 5.41 -5.46
C GLY A 350 -15.74 6.87 -5.24
N GLU A 351 -14.81 7.81 -5.44
CA GLU A 351 -15.10 9.24 -5.41
C GLU A 351 -16.17 9.64 -6.43
N LYS A 352 -16.07 9.11 -7.66
CA LYS A 352 -17.07 9.40 -8.70
C LYS A 352 -18.44 8.90 -8.27
N ILE A 353 -18.54 7.68 -7.75
CA ILE A 353 -19.78 7.10 -7.22
C ILE A 353 -20.35 8.00 -6.11
N LEU A 354 -19.54 8.37 -5.12
CA LEU A 354 -19.97 9.23 -4.00
C LEU A 354 -20.43 10.61 -4.48
N LYS A 355 -19.66 11.28 -5.36
CA LYS A 355 -20.04 12.58 -5.95
C LYS A 355 -21.35 12.48 -6.73
N THR A 356 -21.53 11.41 -7.51
CA THR A 356 -22.81 11.18 -8.23
C THR A 356 -23.97 10.90 -7.27
N ALA A 357 -23.74 10.12 -6.21
CA ALA A 357 -24.75 9.82 -5.20
C ALA A 357 -25.18 11.10 -4.45
N GLU A 358 -24.23 11.98 -4.09
CA GLU A 358 -24.52 13.27 -3.47
C GLU A 358 -25.32 14.20 -4.39
N LEU A 359 -24.95 14.26 -5.67
CA LEU A 359 -25.66 15.07 -6.67
C LEU A 359 -27.09 14.56 -6.89
N CYS A 360 -27.28 13.24 -6.96
CA CYS A 360 -28.59 12.60 -7.00
C CYS A 360 -29.39 12.88 -5.70
N ARG A 361 -28.74 12.78 -4.53
CA ARG A 361 -29.36 13.05 -3.23
C ARG A 361 -29.93 14.45 -3.12
N ARG A 362 -29.34 15.44 -3.80
CA ARG A 362 -29.91 16.81 -3.85
C ARG A 362 -31.33 16.84 -4.45
N LEU A 363 -31.62 15.99 -5.42
CA LEU A 363 -32.90 15.94 -6.15
C LEU A 363 -33.98 15.10 -5.43
N GLU A 364 -33.61 14.37 -4.39
CA GLU A 364 -34.53 13.52 -3.62
C GLU A 364 -35.39 14.36 -2.67
N THR A 365 -36.60 13.89 -2.43
CA THR A 365 -37.53 14.51 -1.48
C THR A 365 -37.03 14.34 -0.03
N GLU A 366 -37.46 15.21 0.89
CA GLU A 366 -37.10 15.09 2.31
C GLU A 366 -37.53 13.73 2.90
N LYS A 367 -38.65 13.18 2.43
CA LYS A 367 -39.12 11.84 2.82
C LYS A 367 -38.13 10.75 2.42
N GLU A 368 -37.63 10.78 1.19
CA GLU A 368 -36.63 9.83 0.66
C GLU A 368 -35.24 10.00 1.29
N LYS A 369 -34.92 11.19 1.80
CA LYS A 369 -33.66 11.47 2.51
C LYS A 369 -33.65 10.92 3.93
N VAL A 370 -34.81 10.94 4.60
CA VAL A 370 -35.00 10.46 5.98
C VAL A 370 -35.26 8.96 6.01
N LEU A 371 -36.03 8.42 5.05
CA LEU A 371 -36.29 6.98 4.93
C LEU A 371 -35.93 6.48 3.51
N PRO A 372 -34.64 6.25 3.22
CA PRO A 372 -34.18 5.85 1.89
C PRO A 372 -34.56 4.42 1.48
N PHE A 373 -34.81 3.56 2.47
CA PHE A 373 -35.08 2.14 2.27
C PHE A 373 -36.55 1.85 2.56
N TYR A 374 -37.27 1.41 1.53
CA TYR A 374 -38.68 1.08 1.60
C TYR A 374 -38.86 -0.40 1.91
N GLU A 375 -39.89 -0.70 2.70
CA GLU A 375 -40.32 -2.06 2.98
C GLU A 375 -40.79 -2.72 1.67
N SER A 376 -40.38 -3.98 1.44
CA SER A 376 -40.82 -4.71 0.25
C SER A 376 -42.33 -4.92 0.32
N SER A 377 -43.09 -4.25 -0.53
CA SER A 377 -44.55 -4.38 -0.57
C SER A 377 -45.04 -5.65 -1.31
N VAL A 378 -44.13 -6.57 -1.63
CA VAL A 378 -44.39 -7.81 -2.37
C VAL A 378 -43.75 -8.96 -1.60
N ASP A 379 -44.58 -9.90 -1.13
CA ASP A 379 -44.12 -11.17 -0.55
C ASP A 379 -43.50 -12.04 -1.66
N GLU A 380 -42.45 -12.80 -1.36
CA GLU A 380 -41.72 -13.64 -2.33
C GLU A 380 -42.64 -14.61 -3.10
N ASP A 381 -43.80 -14.94 -2.55
CA ASP A 381 -44.82 -15.82 -3.11
C ASP A 381 -45.68 -15.17 -4.21
N GLN A 382 -45.67 -13.84 -4.34
CA GLN A 382 -46.46 -13.11 -5.35
C GLN A 382 -45.67 -12.78 -6.62
N ILE A 383 -44.38 -13.13 -6.67
CA ILE A 383 -43.51 -12.91 -7.83
C ILE A 383 -43.83 -13.97 -8.90
N PRO A 384 -44.21 -13.59 -10.14
CA PRO A 384 -44.49 -14.54 -11.21
C PRO A 384 -43.34 -15.51 -11.45
N GLU A 385 -43.65 -16.80 -11.56
CA GLU A 385 -42.68 -17.91 -11.67
C GLU A 385 -41.73 -17.76 -12.87
N GLN A 386 -42.19 -17.09 -13.94
CA GLN A 386 -41.39 -16.75 -15.12
C GLN A 386 -40.20 -15.83 -14.82
N LEU A 387 -40.31 -14.93 -13.83
CA LEU A 387 -39.23 -14.02 -13.41
C LEU A 387 -38.26 -14.68 -12.42
N LYS A 388 -38.70 -15.71 -11.69
CA LYS A 388 -37.83 -16.54 -10.83
C LYS A 388 -36.89 -17.41 -11.69
N ASN A 389 -37.39 -17.90 -12.82
CA ASN A 389 -36.66 -18.81 -13.70
C ASN A 389 -35.54 -18.12 -14.53
N GLU A 390 -35.50 -16.79 -14.62
CA GLU A 390 -34.38 -16.09 -15.29
C GLU A 390 -33.08 -16.09 -14.45
N PHE A 391 -33.19 -16.33 -13.13
CA PHE A 391 -32.04 -16.41 -12.21
C PHE A 391 -31.46 -17.83 -12.09
N GLU A 392 -32.06 -18.85 -12.71
CA GLU A 392 -31.62 -20.25 -12.63
C GLU A 392 -30.24 -20.51 -13.25
N HIS A 393 -29.76 -19.59 -14.10
CA HIS A 393 -28.45 -19.67 -14.75
C HIS A 393 -27.32 -18.96 -14.00
N LEU A 394 -27.62 -18.25 -12.91
CA LEU A 394 -26.61 -17.59 -12.10
C LEU A 394 -26.05 -18.54 -11.04
N LYS A 395 -24.73 -18.52 -10.84
CA LYS A 395 -24.13 -19.22 -9.70
C LYS A 395 -24.62 -18.56 -8.42
N LYS A 396 -24.74 -19.36 -7.37
CA LYS A 396 -25.25 -18.91 -6.07
C LYS A 396 -24.45 -17.73 -5.49
N GLU A 397 -23.14 -17.72 -5.73
CA GLU A 397 -22.22 -16.63 -5.34
C GLU A 397 -22.53 -15.31 -6.08
N ASP A 398 -22.77 -15.38 -7.39
CA ASP A 398 -23.13 -14.19 -8.18
C ASP A 398 -24.50 -13.64 -7.75
N ALA A 399 -25.46 -14.51 -7.41
CA ALA A 399 -26.78 -14.11 -6.92
C ALA A 399 -26.71 -13.37 -5.57
N GLU A 400 -25.77 -13.74 -4.70
CA GLU A 400 -25.51 -13.04 -3.44
C GLU A 400 -24.88 -11.65 -3.68
N GLU A 401 -24.04 -11.49 -4.71
CA GLU A 401 -23.51 -10.18 -5.10
C GLU A 401 -24.61 -9.21 -5.57
N TYR A 402 -25.57 -9.69 -6.37
CA TYR A 402 -26.71 -8.88 -6.79
C TYR A 402 -27.64 -8.50 -5.62
N ALA A 403 -27.70 -9.33 -4.59
CA ALA A 403 -28.51 -9.05 -3.41
C ALA A 403 -28.04 -7.79 -2.67
N TYR A 404 -26.74 -7.42 -2.73
CA TYR A 404 -26.23 -6.18 -2.14
C TYR A 404 -26.88 -4.92 -2.73
N LEU A 405 -27.34 -4.95 -3.98
CA LEU A 405 -27.99 -3.81 -4.63
C LEU A 405 -29.51 -3.80 -4.47
N ASN A 406 -30.12 -4.78 -3.79
CA ASN A 406 -31.58 -4.86 -3.64
C ASN A 406 -32.19 -3.57 -3.07
N ASN A 407 -31.56 -2.98 -2.06
CA ASN A 407 -32.04 -1.74 -1.46
C ASN A 407 -31.91 -0.53 -2.40
N PHE A 408 -30.88 -0.50 -3.24
CA PHE A 408 -30.74 0.51 -4.30
C PHE A 408 -31.87 0.39 -5.32
N TYR A 409 -32.17 -0.83 -5.78
CA TYR A 409 -33.25 -1.06 -6.75
C TYR A 409 -34.64 -0.80 -6.17
N LYS A 410 -34.90 -1.10 -4.90
CA LYS A 410 -36.15 -0.69 -4.22
C LYS A 410 -36.36 0.81 -4.28
N ARG A 411 -35.31 1.57 -3.97
CA ARG A 411 -35.32 3.04 -4.03
C ARG A 411 -35.53 3.55 -5.46
N TYR A 412 -34.80 2.99 -6.42
CA TYR A 412 -34.94 3.33 -7.84
C TYR A 412 -36.37 3.08 -8.35
N ASN A 413 -36.93 1.91 -8.05
CA ASN A 413 -38.28 1.52 -8.48
C ASN A 413 -39.34 2.42 -7.87
N LYS A 414 -39.19 2.84 -6.62
CA LYS A 414 -40.11 3.80 -5.99
C LYS A 414 -40.14 5.14 -6.72
N VAL A 415 -38.96 5.70 -7.01
CA VAL A 415 -38.85 6.97 -7.76
C VAL A 415 -39.39 6.81 -9.18
N LEU A 416 -39.19 5.65 -9.81
CA LEU A 416 -39.76 5.34 -11.13
C LEU A 416 -41.30 5.32 -11.09
N LEU A 417 -41.91 4.71 -10.07
CA LEU A 417 -43.37 4.72 -9.89
C LEU A 417 -43.90 6.15 -9.67
N ASP A 418 -43.21 6.94 -8.86
CA ASP A 418 -43.59 8.33 -8.62
C ASP A 418 -43.47 9.19 -9.88
N LYS A 419 -42.42 8.98 -10.69
CA LYS A 419 -42.26 9.59 -12.01
C LYS A 419 -43.41 9.23 -12.95
N LEU A 420 -43.76 7.95 -13.06
CA LEU A 420 -44.88 7.48 -13.90
C LEU A 420 -46.23 8.05 -13.43
N ALA A 421 -46.43 8.17 -12.11
CA ALA A 421 -47.64 8.79 -11.55
C ALA A 421 -47.73 10.28 -11.93
N ILE A 422 -46.62 11.02 -11.86
CA ILE A 422 -46.55 12.43 -12.27
C ILE A 422 -46.79 12.57 -13.78
N GLU A 423 -46.19 11.72 -14.61
CA GLU A 423 -46.41 11.72 -16.06
C GLU A 423 -47.90 11.52 -16.39
N LYS A 424 -48.55 10.54 -15.75
CA LYS A 424 -49.99 10.30 -15.93
C LYS A 424 -50.84 11.49 -15.48
N GLN A 425 -50.52 12.12 -14.35
CA GLN A 425 -51.21 13.33 -13.89
C GLN A 425 -51.02 14.50 -14.87
N LYS A 426 -49.81 14.69 -15.37
CA LYS A 426 -49.50 15.71 -16.38
C LYS A 426 -50.31 15.49 -17.64
N GLU A 427 -50.39 14.26 -18.15
CA GLU A 427 -51.22 13.95 -19.31
C GLU A 427 -52.71 14.24 -19.06
N ASN A 428 -53.24 13.87 -17.88
CA ASN A 428 -54.62 14.18 -17.50
C ASN A 428 -54.86 15.69 -17.49
N LEU A 429 -53.98 16.46 -16.84
CA LEU A 429 -54.07 17.92 -16.79
C LEU A 429 -53.94 18.55 -18.18
N GLN A 430 -53.13 17.97 -19.07
CA GLN A 430 -53.03 18.43 -20.46
C GLN A 430 -54.33 18.19 -21.23
N ARG A 431 -54.96 17.01 -21.08
CA ARG A 431 -56.28 16.72 -21.67
C ARG A 431 -57.36 17.66 -21.11
N ASP A 432 -57.38 17.88 -19.80
CA ASP A 432 -58.31 18.81 -19.17
C ASP A 432 -58.09 20.26 -19.64
N ASN A 433 -56.83 20.69 -19.80
CA ASN A 433 -56.49 22.01 -20.32
C ASN A 433 -56.92 22.17 -21.78
N GLN A 434 -56.71 21.13 -22.62
CA GLN A 434 -57.20 21.11 -24.00
C GLN A 434 -58.73 21.20 -24.04
N LEU A 435 -59.43 20.47 -23.18
CA LEU A 435 -60.88 20.49 -23.05
C LEU A 435 -61.40 21.85 -22.56
N LEU A 436 -60.75 22.46 -21.57
CA LEU A 436 -61.10 23.81 -21.10
C LEU A 436 -60.85 24.87 -22.19
N LYS A 437 -59.74 24.75 -22.95
CA LYS A 437 -59.47 25.62 -24.09
C LYS A 437 -60.52 25.46 -25.19
N SER A 438 -60.96 24.24 -25.48
CA SER A 438 -62.01 23.99 -26.47
C SER A 438 -63.38 24.51 -26.00
N LEU A 439 -63.71 24.34 -24.71
CA LEU A 439 -64.93 24.88 -24.11
C LEU A 439 -64.93 26.42 -24.07
N LEU A 440 -63.77 27.03 -23.76
CA LEU A 440 -63.61 28.48 -23.78
C LEU A 440 -63.73 29.02 -25.21
N LYS A 441 -63.11 28.35 -26.19
CA LYS A 441 -63.28 28.67 -27.60
C LYS A 441 -64.76 28.60 -28.00
N GLN A 442 -65.45 27.52 -27.63
CA GLN A 442 -66.89 27.36 -27.88
C GLN A 442 -67.73 28.48 -27.22
N TYR A 443 -67.40 28.89 -26.00
CA TYR A 443 -68.09 29.98 -25.31
C TYR A 443 -67.88 31.33 -26.00
N LEU A 444 -66.63 31.63 -26.41
CA LEU A 444 -66.29 32.83 -27.17
C LEU A 444 -66.96 32.85 -28.54
N ASP A 445 -66.97 31.72 -29.25
CA ASP A 445 -67.68 31.51 -30.51
C ASP A 445 -69.22 31.61 -30.33
N GLY A 446 -69.75 31.29 -29.14
CA GLY A 446 -71.16 31.48 -28.81
C GLY A 446 -71.58 32.93 -28.53
N ILE A 447 -70.62 33.81 -28.21
CA ILE A 447 -70.85 35.24 -27.90
C ILE A 447 -70.45 36.15 -29.07
N SER A 448 -69.40 35.77 -29.80
CA SER A 448 -68.86 36.51 -30.93
C SER A 448 -69.36 35.93 -32.25
N LEU A 449 -69.79 36.78 -33.18
CA LEU A 449 -70.16 36.36 -34.53
C LEU A 449 -68.89 36.16 -35.36
N ASN A 450 -68.47 34.91 -35.52
CA ASN A 450 -67.29 34.52 -36.31
C ASN A 450 -67.69 33.65 -37.51
N ASP A 451 -66.96 33.71 -38.62
CA ASP A 451 -67.27 32.97 -39.87
C ASP A 451 -67.35 31.44 -39.66
N ASP A 452 -66.56 30.89 -38.73
CA ASP A 452 -66.57 29.47 -38.37
C ASP A 452 -67.87 29.04 -37.65
N VAL A 453 -68.55 29.98 -36.97
CA VAL A 453 -69.82 29.74 -36.28
C VAL A 453 -70.99 29.72 -37.26
N LEU A 454 -70.92 30.54 -38.31
CA LEU A 454 -71.91 30.61 -39.37
C LEU A 454 -71.84 29.39 -40.32
N LYS A 455 -70.64 28.82 -40.53
CA LYS A 455 -70.43 27.60 -41.31
C LYS A 455 -70.80 26.30 -40.58
N ASN A 456 -70.94 26.34 -39.26
CA ASN A 456 -71.32 25.17 -38.47
C ASN A 456 -72.85 24.94 -38.58
N GLU A 457 -73.25 23.85 -39.24
CA GLU A 457 -74.67 23.52 -39.53
C GLU A 457 -75.56 23.37 -38.28
N ASN A 458 -74.97 23.18 -37.10
CA ASN A 458 -75.68 23.04 -35.82
C ASN A 458 -75.53 24.28 -34.93
N ASN A 459 -75.62 25.49 -35.50
CA ASN A 459 -75.56 26.73 -34.74
C ASN A 459 -76.96 27.18 -34.23
N PRO A 460 -77.06 27.86 -33.07
CA PRO A 460 -78.33 28.39 -32.57
C PRO A 460 -78.81 29.65 -33.33
N LEU A 461 -77.93 30.26 -34.14
CA LEU A 461 -78.20 31.52 -34.84
C LEU A 461 -78.99 31.34 -36.16
N LEU A 462 -78.85 30.17 -36.83
CA LEU A 462 -79.56 29.87 -38.07
C LEU A 462 -79.98 28.38 -38.09
N VAL A 463 -81.16 28.08 -37.55
CA VAL A 463 -81.66 26.69 -37.48
C VAL A 463 -82.28 26.27 -38.81
N VAL A 464 -81.63 25.32 -39.49
CA VAL A 464 -82.13 24.72 -40.74
C VAL A 464 -82.56 23.28 -40.48
N ASN A 465 -83.77 22.90 -40.91
CA ASN A 465 -84.32 21.53 -40.81
C ASN A 465 -84.41 20.95 -39.38
N HIS A 466 -84.81 21.74 -38.38
CA HIS A 466 -85.01 21.27 -36.98
C HIS A 466 -83.81 20.59 -36.33
N LYS A 467 -82.60 20.75 -36.88
CA LYS A 467 -81.37 20.19 -36.32
C LYS A 467 -80.84 21.13 -35.24
N PHE A 468 -81.37 20.98 -34.03
CA PHE A 468 -80.88 21.67 -32.84
C PHE A 468 -80.62 20.65 -31.73
N ASN A 469 -79.34 20.34 -31.48
CA ASN A 469 -78.93 19.43 -30.41
C ASN A 469 -78.37 20.22 -29.23
N LEU A 470 -79.21 20.47 -28.23
CA LEU A 470 -78.78 21.00 -26.95
C LEU A 470 -78.26 19.84 -26.08
N GLY A 471 -76.94 19.75 -25.88
CA GLY A 471 -76.38 18.95 -24.77
C GLY A 471 -75.55 17.72 -25.12
N LYS A 472 -74.70 17.75 -26.16
CA LYS A 472 -73.54 16.84 -26.20
C LYS A 472 -72.25 17.65 -26.12
N MET A 473 -71.35 17.23 -25.22
CA MET A 473 -69.95 17.62 -25.30
C MET A 473 -69.41 17.22 -26.67
N PRO A 474 -68.60 18.07 -27.32
CA PRO A 474 -68.06 17.74 -28.62
C PRO A 474 -67.14 16.52 -28.48
N VAL A 475 -67.44 15.47 -29.22
CA VAL A 475 -66.47 14.41 -29.50
C VAL A 475 -65.45 15.05 -30.43
N GLU A 476 -64.18 15.10 -30.03
CA GLU A 476 -63.10 15.41 -30.97
C GLU A 476 -63.24 14.48 -32.17
N LYS A 477 -63.43 15.06 -33.37
CA LYS A 477 -63.17 14.32 -34.60
C LYS A 477 -61.67 14.07 -34.64
N ILE A 478 -61.25 12.93 -34.11
CA ILE A 478 -59.96 12.37 -34.45
C ILE A 478 -60.05 12.01 -35.94
N GLU A 479 -59.32 12.74 -36.78
CA GLU A 479 -59.06 12.31 -38.15
C GLU A 479 -58.19 11.06 -38.12
N ASN A 480 -58.81 9.90 -37.87
CA ASN A 480 -58.20 8.63 -38.21
C ASN A 480 -58.24 8.53 -39.74
N LYS A 481 -57.17 8.97 -40.42
CA LYS A 481 -56.89 8.52 -41.78
C LYS A 481 -56.70 7.00 -41.72
N THR A 482 -57.70 6.24 -42.15
CA THR A 482 -57.51 4.86 -42.58
C THR A 482 -56.59 4.89 -43.80
N VAL A 483 -55.30 4.67 -43.56
CA VAL A 483 -54.36 4.32 -44.63
C VAL A 483 -54.62 2.86 -44.95
N ILE A 484 -55.25 2.62 -46.10
CA ILE A 484 -55.24 1.30 -46.73
C ILE A 484 -53.86 1.20 -47.38
N GLU A 485 -52.90 0.55 -46.72
CA GLU A 485 -51.67 0.13 -47.40
C GLU A 485 -52.05 -0.92 -48.44
N GLY A 486 -51.79 -0.61 -49.71
CA GLY A 486 -51.89 -1.59 -50.80
C GLY A 486 -50.89 -2.72 -50.56
N VAL A 487 -51.28 -3.93 -50.95
CA VAL A 487 -50.44 -5.14 -50.87
C VAL A 487 -49.13 -4.89 -51.61
N PHE A 488 -48.06 -4.66 -50.85
CA PHE A 488 -46.68 -4.78 -51.32
C PHE A 488 -46.13 -6.09 -50.77
N GLU A 489 -45.94 -7.04 -51.67
CA GLU A 489 -45.23 -8.28 -51.40
C GLU A 489 -43.74 -7.95 -51.33
N VAL A 490 -43.18 -7.86 -50.12
CA VAL A 490 -41.73 -7.80 -49.89
C VAL A 490 -41.35 -9.01 -49.05
N ARG A 491 -40.58 -9.91 -49.66
CA ARG A 491 -40.05 -11.14 -49.06
C ARG A 491 -39.25 -10.82 -47.80
N ASN A 492 -39.66 -11.44 -46.71
CA ASN A 492 -39.07 -11.29 -45.39
C ASN A 492 -37.81 -12.19 -45.28
N THR A 493 -36.61 -11.63 -45.40
CA THR A 493 -35.32 -12.36 -45.23
C THR A 493 -34.61 -12.00 -43.92
N SER A 494 -35.35 -11.84 -42.83
CA SER A 494 -34.76 -11.61 -41.49
C SER A 494 -35.32 -12.53 -40.40
N HIS A 495 -36.29 -13.39 -40.71
CA HIS A 495 -36.72 -14.50 -39.83
C HIS A 495 -36.04 -15.81 -40.18
N GLN A 496 -34.70 -15.81 -40.18
CA GLN A 496 -33.88 -17.00 -40.08
C GLN A 496 -32.50 -16.47 -39.71
N LEU A 497 -32.20 -16.37 -38.41
CA LEU A 497 -30.87 -16.38 -37.77
C LEU A 497 -30.97 -15.87 -36.32
N GLN A 498 -31.78 -16.51 -35.50
CA GLN A 498 -31.52 -16.64 -34.06
C GLN A 498 -31.89 -18.06 -33.67
N GLY A 499 -30.91 -18.95 -33.79
CA GLY A 499 -31.08 -20.37 -33.55
C GLY A 499 -29.93 -21.18 -34.12
N GLN A 500 -28.69 -20.85 -33.75
CA GLN A 500 -27.56 -21.79 -33.82
C GLN A 500 -26.39 -21.33 -32.94
N ARG A 501 -26.01 -22.19 -32.00
CA ARG A 501 -24.80 -22.08 -31.15
C ARG A 501 -23.54 -22.11 -32.01
N ALA A 502 -22.52 -21.36 -31.61
CA ALA A 502 -21.16 -21.53 -32.12
C ALA A 502 -20.49 -22.79 -31.51
N PRO A 503 -19.72 -23.59 -32.29
CA PRO A 503 -18.88 -24.66 -31.77
C PRO A 503 -17.53 -24.10 -31.26
N PRO A 504 -16.76 -24.87 -30.46
CA PRO A 504 -15.53 -24.41 -29.86
C PRO A 504 -14.42 -24.31 -30.91
N PHE A 505 -13.62 -23.26 -30.84
CA PHE A 505 -12.38 -23.17 -31.60
C PHE A 505 -11.31 -24.04 -30.92
N GLN A 506 -10.64 -24.85 -31.74
CA GLN A 506 -9.34 -25.48 -31.45
C GLN A 506 -8.24 -24.44 -31.38
#